data_AF-A0A967DYV2-F1
#
_entry.id   AF-A0A967DYV2-F1
#
_cell.length_a   1.000
_cell.length_b   1.000
_cell.length_c   1.000
_cell.angle_alpha   90.00
_cell.angle_beta   90.00
_cell.angle_gamma   90.00
#
_symmetry.space_group_name_H-M   'P 1'
#
loop_
_entity.id
_entity.type
_entity.pdbx_description
1 polymer ?
#
loop_
_entity_poly.entity_id
_entity_poly.type
_entity_poly.pdbx_seq_one_letter_code
_entity_poly.pdbx_strand_id
1 'polypeptide(L)'
;MEKQIKLLLILFMMTASCNHVVDEFKLTGAEIKEIDDLTTQYQKQSYLESIFKSDQTIREICAGLIVANGLDSIEHKNCIRENNEIDAINLLKIEYFLEKYGYPSKSVYGEIAAYTPFLIIHHSDSKEARLKNFNYLNNAYHNQDIKESSFLLYLNRFYRMTYGKPFNKNTEVDEVSALIDILELNEHM
;
A
#
# COMPACT_ATOMS: atom_id res chain seq x y z
N MET A 1 45.57 -51.54 -22.84
CA MET A 1 44.55 -51.45 -21.78
C MET A 1 44.00 -50.03 -21.82
N GLU A 2 43.09 -49.62 -22.70
CA GLU A 2 41.79 -50.22 -23.04
C GLU A 2 40.98 -50.68 -21.84
N LYS A 3 40.06 -49.80 -21.41
CA LYS A 3 38.69 -50.01 -20.90
C LYS A 3 38.10 -48.59 -20.76
N GLN A 4 37.26 -48.06 -21.66
CA GLN A 4 35.83 -48.36 -21.81
C GLN A 4 35.14 -48.49 -20.44
N ILE A 5 34.04 -47.81 -20.08
CA ILE A 5 33.00 -47.08 -20.82
C ILE A 5 32.01 -46.57 -19.74
N LYS A 6 31.14 -45.63 -20.13
CA LYS A 6 29.80 -45.33 -19.56
C LYS A 6 29.67 -44.38 -18.35
N LEU A 7 29.04 -43.25 -18.68
CA LEU A 7 27.78 -42.79 -18.09
C LEU A 7 27.89 -42.01 -16.77
N LEU A 8 28.06 -40.69 -16.88
CA LEU A 8 27.43 -39.74 -15.96
C LEU A 8 26.89 -38.53 -16.76
N LEU A 9 26.01 -38.84 -17.72
CA LEU A 9 24.95 -37.92 -18.12
C LEU A 9 23.83 -38.05 -17.07
N ILE A 10 23.13 -36.94 -16.81
CA ILE A 10 22.04 -36.76 -15.82
C ILE A 10 22.64 -36.35 -14.46
N LEU A 11 22.61 -35.09 -14.02
CA LEU A 11 21.38 -34.33 -13.78
C LEU A 11 21.74 -32.84 -13.56
N PHE A 12 21.90 -32.06 -14.65
CA PHE A 12 21.73 -30.60 -14.54
C PHE A 12 20.21 -30.39 -14.45
N MET A 13 19.65 -30.66 -13.27
CA MET A 13 18.24 -30.40 -12.98
C MET A 13 18.07 -28.91 -13.15
N MET A 14 17.38 -28.55 -14.23
CA MET A 14 16.94 -27.20 -14.51
C MET A 14 16.25 -26.66 -13.27
N THR A 15 16.94 -25.82 -12.52
CA THR A 15 16.28 -24.79 -11.73
C THR A 15 15.75 -23.77 -12.72
N ALA A 16 14.72 -24.16 -13.48
CA ALA A 16 13.67 -23.25 -13.86
C ALA A 16 13.01 -22.82 -12.54
N SER A 17 13.72 -21.97 -11.80
CA SER A 17 13.08 -21.07 -10.88
C SER A 17 12.08 -20.33 -11.76
N CYS A 18 10.79 -20.55 -11.51
CA CYS A 18 9.78 -19.63 -11.96
C CYS A 18 10.20 -18.28 -11.37
N ASN A 19 10.97 -17.50 -12.13
CA ASN A 19 10.92 -16.06 -12.04
C ASN A 19 9.48 -15.74 -12.42
N HIS A 20 8.58 -15.81 -11.44
CA HIS A 20 7.37 -15.03 -11.50
C HIS A 20 7.92 -13.60 -11.52
N VAL A 21 8.10 -13.07 -12.73
CA VAL A 21 8.26 -11.64 -12.93
C VAL A 21 6.97 -11.11 -12.33
N VAL A 22 7.08 -10.57 -11.12
CA VAL A 22 6.03 -9.72 -10.58
C VAL A 22 6.02 -8.57 -11.56
N ASP A 23 5.03 -8.53 -12.44
CA ASP A 23 4.89 -7.43 -13.37
C ASP A 23 4.92 -6.15 -12.54
N GLU A 24 5.88 -5.28 -12.85
CA GLU A 24 6.00 -4.00 -12.18
C GLU A 24 4.75 -3.19 -12.56
N PHE A 25 3.80 -3.07 -11.63
CA PHE A 25 2.58 -2.29 -11.86
C PHE A 25 2.95 -0.86 -12.27
N LYS A 26 2.33 -0.37 -13.34
CA LYS A 26 2.49 1.00 -13.84
C LYS A 26 1.12 1.53 -14.23
N LEU A 27 0.91 2.82 -14.00
CA LEU A 27 -0.28 3.49 -14.51
C LEU A 27 -0.27 3.43 -16.03
N THR A 28 -1.43 3.10 -16.59
CA THR A 28 -1.69 3.21 -18.01
C THR A 28 -1.81 4.68 -18.43
N GLY A 29 -1.63 4.97 -19.72
CA GLY A 29 -1.87 6.32 -20.25
C GLY A 29 -3.31 6.81 -20.04
N ALA A 30 -4.28 5.88 -19.95
CA ALA A 30 -5.67 6.22 -19.65
C ALA A 30 -5.85 6.68 -18.19
N GLU A 31 -5.22 5.99 -17.24
CA GLU A 31 -5.28 6.36 -15.80
C GLU A 31 -4.55 7.67 -15.52
N ILE A 32 -3.39 7.89 -16.16
CA ILE A 32 -2.68 9.17 -16.10
C ILE A 32 -3.57 10.29 -16.62
N LYS A 33 -4.17 10.10 -17.81
CA LYS A 33 -5.05 11.09 -18.43
C LYS A 33 -6.29 11.37 -17.56
N GLU A 34 -6.88 10.34 -16.95
CA GLU A 34 -8.01 10.49 -16.03
C GLU A 34 -7.67 11.44 -14.86
N ILE A 35 -6.48 11.28 -14.26
CA ILE A 35 -6.03 12.15 -13.16
C ILE A 35 -5.66 13.55 -13.66
N ASP A 36 -5.05 13.63 -14.85
CA ASP A 36 -4.65 14.89 -15.47
C ASP A 36 -5.84 15.81 -15.81
N ASP A 37 -6.97 15.21 -16.18
CA ASP A 37 -8.19 15.94 -16.57
C ASP A 37 -9.05 16.41 -15.38
N LEU A 38 -8.62 16.16 -14.13
CA LEU A 38 -9.32 16.61 -12.91
C LEU A 38 -9.15 18.12 -12.66
N THR A 39 -9.87 18.92 -13.43
CA THR A 39 -9.75 20.40 -13.41
C THR A 39 -10.43 21.08 -12.22
N THR A 40 -11.46 20.47 -11.63
CA THR A 40 -12.27 21.08 -10.56
C THR A 40 -12.09 20.36 -9.23
N GLN A 41 -12.36 21.09 -8.14
CA GLN A 41 -12.40 20.52 -6.79
C GLN A 41 -13.36 19.32 -6.70
N TYR A 42 -14.55 19.44 -7.29
CA TYR A 42 -15.55 18.37 -7.31
C TYR A 42 -15.03 17.11 -8.01
N GLN A 43 -14.38 17.26 -9.18
CA GLN A 43 -13.79 16.11 -9.89
C GLN A 43 -12.72 15.41 -9.06
N LYS A 44 -11.83 16.17 -8.41
CA LYS A 44 -10.79 15.62 -7.53
C LYS A 44 -11.38 14.90 -6.32
N GLN A 45 -12.39 15.49 -5.68
CA GLN A 45 -13.13 14.87 -4.58
C GLN A 45 -13.77 13.55 -5.04
N SER A 46 -14.56 13.57 -6.10
CA SER A 46 -15.25 12.38 -6.61
C SER A 46 -14.28 11.28 -7.04
N TYR A 47 -13.11 11.64 -7.56
CA TYR A 47 -12.04 10.69 -7.88
C TYR A 47 -11.48 9.99 -6.64
N LEU A 48 -11.17 10.75 -5.58
CA LEU A 48 -10.67 10.17 -4.33
C LEU A 48 -11.74 9.30 -3.63
N GLU A 49 -13.00 9.71 -3.69
CA GLU A 49 -14.13 8.92 -3.17
C GLU A 49 -14.38 7.64 -3.98
N SER A 50 -14.13 7.65 -5.29
CA SER A 50 -14.25 6.44 -6.12
C SER A 50 -13.15 5.42 -5.80
N ILE A 51 -11.91 5.88 -5.58
CA ILE A 51 -10.80 5.03 -5.10
C ILE A 51 -11.15 4.41 -3.74
N PHE A 52 -11.63 5.23 -2.79
CA PHE A 52 -12.07 4.74 -1.48
C PHE A 52 -13.13 3.64 -1.62
N LYS A 53 -14.16 3.89 -2.42
CA LYS A 53 -15.23 2.91 -2.65
C LYS A 53 -14.70 1.61 -3.25
N SER A 54 -13.80 1.70 -4.23
CA SER A 54 -13.21 0.52 -4.87
C SER A 54 -12.38 -0.30 -3.88
N ASP A 55 -11.53 0.34 -3.07
CA ASP A 55 -10.73 -0.31 -2.04
C ASP A 55 -11.61 -1.02 -1.00
N GLN A 56 -12.66 -0.37 -0.50
CA GLN A 56 -13.53 -0.98 0.50
C GLN A 56 -14.41 -2.10 -0.07
N THR A 57 -14.86 -1.98 -1.34
CA THR A 57 -15.73 -2.97 -1.97
C THR A 57 -15.04 -4.33 -2.10
N ILE A 58 -13.79 -4.38 -2.57
CA ILE A 58 -13.09 -5.67 -2.70
C ILE A 58 -12.86 -6.33 -1.33
N ARG A 59 -12.62 -5.54 -0.28
CA ARG A 59 -12.46 -6.03 1.09
C ARG A 59 -13.74 -6.64 1.64
N GLU A 60 -14.89 -6.00 1.40
CA GLU A 60 -16.20 -6.55 1.74
C GLU A 60 -16.47 -7.87 1.00
N ILE A 61 -16.13 -7.95 -0.28
CA ILE A 61 -16.26 -9.18 -1.09
C ILE A 61 -15.39 -10.29 -0.50
N CYS A 62 -14.10 -10.03 -0.23
CA CYS A 62 -13.20 -11.04 0.32
C CYS A 62 -13.66 -11.51 1.71
N ALA A 63 -14.14 -10.60 2.56
CA ALA A 63 -14.70 -10.96 3.86
C ALA A 63 -15.95 -11.85 3.73
N GLY A 64 -16.83 -11.57 2.77
CA GLY A 64 -17.99 -12.40 2.46
C GLY A 64 -17.61 -13.82 2.02
N LEU A 65 -16.53 -13.96 1.23
CA LEU A 65 -16.02 -15.27 0.80
C LEU A 65 -15.46 -16.10 1.97
N ILE A 66 -14.89 -15.47 3.01
CA ILE A 66 -14.50 -16.20 4.22
C ILE A 66 -15.72 -16.85 4.88
N VAL A 67 -16.84 -16.12 4.97
CA VAL A 67 -18.08 -16.63 5.57
C VAL A 67 -18.71 -17.73 4.70
N ALA A 68 -18.70 -17.56 3.38
CA ALA A 68 -19.35 -18.48 2.45
C ALA A 68 -18.53 -19.75 2.16
N ASN A 69 -17.20 -19.64 2.05
CA ASN A 69 -16.33 -20.70 1.53
C ASN A 69 -15.21 -21.10 2.50
N GLY A 70 -14.96 -20.31 3.55
CA GLY A 70 -13.86 -20.50 4.48
C GLY A 70 -12.57 -19.79 4.07
N LEU A 71 -11.72 -19.52 5.06
CA LEU A 71 -10.50 -18.72 4.94
C LEU A 71 -9.48 -19.28 3.91
N ASP A 72 -9.43 -20.59 3.72
CA ASP A 72 -8.45 -21.23 2.84
C ASP A 72 -9.00 -21.68 1.48
N SER A 73 -10.25 -21.28 1.18
CA SER A 73 -10.90 -21.57 -0.09
C SER A 73 -10.16 -20.97 -1.29
N ILE A 74 -10.36 -21.56 -2.47
CA ILE A 74 -9.75 -21.07 -3.71
C ILE A 74 -10.33 -19.69 -4.05
N GLU A 75 -11.62 -19.47 -3.77
CA GLU A 75 -12.34 -18.22 -3.94
C GLU A 75 -11.72 -17.11 -3.09
N HIS A 76 -11.52 -17.36 -1.79
CA HIS A 76 -10.90 -16.37 -0.92
C HIS A 76 -9.45 -16.09 -1.33
N LYS A 77 -8.66 -17.12 -1.66
CA LYS A 77 -7.27 -16.93 -2.15
C LYS A 77 -7.20 -16.12 -3.44
N ASN A 78 -8.12 -16.35 -4.37
CA ASN A 78 -8.23 -15.55 -5.59
C ASN A 78 -8.62 -14.10 -5.27
N CYS A 79 -9.55 -13.89 -4.34
CA CYS A 79 -9.94 -12.55 -3.90
C CYS A 79 -8.78 -11.79 -3.25
N ILE A 80 -7.96 -12.45 -2.42
CA ILE A 80 -6.76 -11.83 -1.83
C ILE A 80 -5.77 -11.39 -2.91
N ARG A 81 -5.57 -12.20 -3.96
CA ARG A 81 -4.72 -11.80 -5.09
C ARG A 81 -5.28 -10.58 -5.82
N GLU A 82 -6.57 -10.56 -6.10
CA GLU A 82 -7.25 -9.40 -6.71
C GLU A 82 -7.17 -8.15 -5.81
N ASN A 83 -7.37 -8.30 -4.50
CA ASN A 83 -7.21 -7.21 -3.53
C ASN A 83 -5.79 -6.64 -3.58
N ASN A 84 -4.76 -7.48 -3.65
CA ASN A 84 -3.37 -7.03 -3.72
C ASN A 84 -3.06 -6.28 -5.02
N GLU A 85 -3.64 -6.73 -6.16
CA GLU A 85 -3.53 -6.03 -7.45
C GLU A 85 -4.21 -4.65 -7.38
N ILE A 86 -5.39 -4.57 -6.77
CA ILE A 86 -6.11 -3.31 -6.54
C ILE A 86 -5.34 -2.38 -5.60
N ASP A 87 -4.78 -2.89 -4.50
CA ASP A 87 -3.97 -2.12 -3.56
C ASP A 87 -2.75 -1.49 -4.25
N ALA A 88 -2.07 -2.26 -5.13
CA ALA A 88 -0.92 -1.77 -5.91
C ALA A 88 -1.32 -0.67 -6.90
N ILE A 89 -2.41 -0.86 -7.65
CA ILE A 89 -2.90 0.13 -8.63
C ILE A 89 -3.38 1.41 -7.93
N ASN A 90 -4.13 1.27 -6.84
CA ASN A 90 -4.63 2.40 -6.07
C ASN A 90 -3.47 3.21 -5.46
N LEU A 91 -2.42 2.56 -4.98
CA LEU A 91 -1.23 3.25 -4.49
C LEU A 91 -0.61 4.13 -5.58
N LEU A 92 -0.42 3.60 -6.79
CA LEU A 92 0.13 4.38 -7.91
C LEU A 92 -0.76 5.58 -8.26
N LYS A 93 -2.09 5.39 -8.26
CA LYS A 93 -3.05 6.48 -8.51
C LYS A 93 -2.97 7.58 -7.45
N ILE A 94 -2.89 7.19 -6.17
CA ILE A 94 -2.76 8.14 -5.07
C ILE A 94 -1.42 8.86 -5.10
N GLU A 95 -0.31 8.16 -5.37
CA GLU A 95 1.00 8.79 -5.49
C GLU A 95 1.02 9.84 -6.62
N TYR A 96 0.50 9.48 -7.80
CA TYR A 96 0.41 10.42 -8.92
C TYR A 96 -0.52 11.60 -8.63
N PHE A 97 -1.66 11.34 -7.97
CA PHE A 97 -2.57 12.41 -7.52
C PHE A 97 -1.88 13.37 -6.54
N LEU A 98 -1.18 12.84 -5.52
CA LEU A 98 -0.51 13.63 -4.50
C LEU A 98 0.65 14.46 -5.08
N GLU A 99 1.42 13.88 -5.99
CA GLU A 99 2.48 14.60 -6.72
C GLU A 99 1.91 15.80 -7.49
N LYS A 100 0.74 15.62 -8.12
CA LYS A 100 0.13 16.64 -8.97
C LYS A 100 -0.64 17.72 -8.20
N TYR A 101 -1.34 17.33 -7.14
CA TYR A 101 -2.33 18.18 -6.47
C TYR A 101 -2.07 18.41 -4.99
N GLY A 102 -1.10 17.72 -4.40
CA GLY A 102 -0.86 17.71 -2.97
C GLY A 102 -1.92 16.93 -2.20
N TYR A 103 -1.80 16.97 -0.86
CA TYR A 103 -2.74 16.27 0.00
C TYR A 103 -4.13 16.95 0.00
N PRO A 104 -5.23 16.20 -0.19
CA PRO A 104 -6.59 16.75 -0.14
C PRO A 104 -6.95 17.18 1.28
N SER A 105 -7.06 18.48 1.53
CA SER A 105 -7.49 18.98 2.84
C SER A 105 -8.96 18.61 3.15
N LYS A 106 -9.23 18.23 4.38
CA LYS A 106 -10.55 17.81 4.87
C LYS A 106 -11.59 18.93 4.79
N SER A 107 -11.17 20.18 5.04
CA SER A 107 -12.06 21.34 4.98
C SER A 107 -12.55 21.67 3.56
N VAL A 108 -11.79 21.28 2.54
CA VAL A 108 -12.11 21.55 1.12
C VAL A 108 -12.77 20.33 0.48
N TYR A 109 -12.20 19.13 0.65
CA TYR A 109 -12.63 17.93 -0.07
C TYR A 109 -13.56 17.02 0.74
N GLY A 110 -13.78 17.30 2.03
CA GLY A 110 -14.57 16.46 2.92
C GLY A 110 -13.78 15.29 3.52
N GLU A 111 -14.40 14.59 4.48
CA GLU A 111 -13.73 13.56 5.29
C GLU A 111 -13.26 12.36 4.46
N ILE A 112 -14.10 11.84 3.56
CA ILE A 112 -13.77 10.65 2.78
C ILE A 112 -12.56 10.92 1.86
N ALA A 113 -12.65 11.95 1.02
CA ALA A 113 -11.58 12.28 0.08
C ALA A 113 -10.26 12.63 0.79
N ALA A 114 -10.31 13.36 1.91
CA ALA A 114 -9.12 13.66 2.70
C ALA A 114 -8.51 12.43 3.38
N TYR A 115 -9.32 11.43 3.71
CA TYR A 115 -8.88 10.20 4.34
C TYR A 115 -8.34 9.17 3.34
N THR A 116 -8.78 9.19 2.08
CA THR A 116 -8.41 8.20 1.05
C THR A 116 -6.89 8.01 0.91
N PRO A 117 -6.04 9.05 0.80
CA PRO A 117 -4.61 8.82 0.60
C PRO A 117 -3.96 8.05 1.75
N PHE A 118 -4.27 8.42 3.00
CA PHE A 118 -3.85 7.66 4.18
C PHE A 118 -4.30 6.19 4.08
N LEU A 119 -5.57 5.96 3.74
CA LEU A 119 -6.13 4.63 3.67
C LEU A 119 -5.36 3.76 2.66
N ILE A 120 -5.08 4.27 1.47
CA ILE A 120 -4.36 3.51 0.46
C ILE A 120 -2.88 3.32 0.83
N ILE A 121 -2.20 4.37 1.30
CA ILE A 121 -0.77 4.27 1.64
C ILE A 121 -0.54 3.28 2.81
N HIS A 122 -1.41 3.28 3.82
CA HIS A 122 -1.24 2.37 4.96
C HIS A 122 -1.64 0.91 4.67
N HIS A 123 -2.34 0.65 3.55
CA HIS A 123 -2.58 -0.70 3.02
C HIS A 123 -1.36 -1.25 2.25
N SER A 124 -0.43 -0.40 1.84
CA SER A 124 0.79 -0.87 1.18
C SER A 124 1.65 -1.74 2.10
N ASP A 125 2.04 -2.90 1.58
CA ASP A 125 3.01 -3.82 2.18
C ASP A 125 4.47 -3.47 1.83
N SER A 126 4.72 -2.35 1.12
CA SER A 126 6.07 -1.85 0.83
C SER A 126 6.52 -0.81 1.86
N LYS A 127 7.70 -1.04 2.45
CA LYS A 127 8.34 -0.03 3.32
C LYS A 127 8.77 1.20 2.52
N GLU A 128 9.21 0.98 1.29
CA GLU A 128 9.66 2.01 0.36
C GLU A 128 8.51 2.94 -0.02
N ALA A 129 7.33 2.40 -0.33
CA ALA A 129 6.12 3.19 -0.57
C ALA A 129 5.69 3.99 0.65
N ARG A 130 5.73 3.38 1.84
CA ARG A 130 5.41 4.09 3.09
C ARG A 130 6.37 5.24 3.35
N LEU A 131 7.67 5.02 3.16
CA LEU A 131 8.70 6.04 3.34
C LEU A 131 8.54 7.17 2.32
N LYS A 132 8.37 6.84 1.03
CA LYS A 132 8.16 7.80 -0.07
C LYS A 132 7.01 8.75 0.22
N ASN A 133 5.93 8.27 0.84
CA ASN A 133 4.73 9.05 1.11
C ASN A 133 4.65 9.62 2.54
N PHE A 134 5.67 9.42 3.38
CA PHE A 134 5.65 9.83 4.78
C PHE A 134 5.30 11.31 4.94
N ASN A 135 5.96 12.20 4.18
CA ASN A 135 5.76 13.65 4.30
C ASN A 135 4.32 14.08 4.01
N TYR A 136 3.65 13.44 3.05
CA TYR A 136 2.24 13.71 2.77
C TYR A 136 1.37 13.39 4.00
N LEU A 137 1.59 12.25 4.63
CA LEU A 137 0.82 11.83 5.82
C LEU A 137 1.17 12.64 7.06
N ASN A 138 2.45 12.98 7.25
CA ASN A 138 2.90 13.83 8.36
C ASN A 138 2.26 15.22 8.28
N ASN A 139 2.28 15.83 7.09
CA ASN A 139 1.63 17.12 6.86
C ASN A 139 0.11 17.03 7.06
N ALA A 140 -0.53 15.96 6.55
CA ALA A 140 -1.96 15.74 6.75
C ALA A 140 -2.33 15.59 8.24
N TYR A 141 -1.48 14.93 9.04
CA TYR A 141 -1.66 14.82 10.48
C TYR A 141 -1.56 16.17 11.17
N HIS A 142 -0.50 16.95 10.91
CA HIS A 142 -0.33 18.28 11.49
C HIS A 142 -1.44 19.27 11.08
N ASN A 143 -1.96 19.14 9.86
CA ASN A 143 -3.08 19.94 9.37
C ASN A 143 -4.45 19.43 9.85
N GLN A 144 -4.50 18.35 10.64
CA GLN A 144 -5.73 17.71 11.11
C GLN A 144 -6.64 17.18 9.98
N ASP A 145 -6.07 16.93 8.80
CA ASP A 145 -6.74 16.29 7.67
C ASP A 145 -6.94 14.80 7.91
N ILE A 146 -6.06 14.19 8.71
CA ILE A 146 -6.23 12.84 9.28
C ILE A 146 -6.16 12.87 10.82
N LYS A 147 -6.79 11.89 11.46
CA LYS A 147 -6.81 11.75 12.93
C LYS A 147 -5.48 11.19 13.42
N GLU A 148 -5.08 11.54 14.64
CA GLU A 148 -3.88 10.99 15.29
C GLU A 148 -3.91 9.46 15.34
N SER A 149 -5.05 8.86 15.63
CA SER A 149 -5.22 7.40 15.64
C SER A 149 -4.92 6.75 14.29
N SER A 150 -5.25 7.42 13.19
CA SER A 150 -4.93 6.98 11.84
C SER A 150 -3.42 7.07 11.60
N PHE A 151 -2.81 8.20 11.94
CA PHE A 151 -1.36 8.37 11.78
C PHE A 151 -0.55 7.36 12.63
N LEU A 152 -0.96 7.13 13.89
CA LEU A 152 -0.40 6.10 14.75
C LEU A 152 -0.56 4.69 14.18
N LEU A 153 -1.69 4.37 13.54
CA LEU A 153 -1.86 3.08 12.87
C LEU A 153 -0.84 2.90 11.74
N TYR A 154 -0.60 3.94 10.94
CA TYR A 154 0.42 3.91 9.90
C TYR A 154 1.82 3.72 10.48
N LEU A 155 2.21 4.50 11.49
CA LEU A 155 3.53 4.44 12.12
C LEU A 155 3.78 3.09 12.82
N ASN A 156 2.81 2.59 13.57
CA ASN A 156 2.93 1.29 14.26
C ASN A 156 3.07 0.13 13.27
N ARG A 157 2.32 0.16 12.15
CA ARG A 157 2.48 -0.85 11.09
C ARG A 157 3.83 -0.73 10.41
N PHE A 158 4.30 0.48 10.14
CA PHE A 158 5.63 0.70 9.57
C PHE A 158 6.71 0.17 10.52
N TYR A 159 6.66 0.50 11.82
CA TYR A 159 7.52 -0.07 12.85
C TYR A 159 7.50 -1.60 12.85
N ARG A 160 6.31 -2.21 12.80
CA ARG A 160 6.20 -3.68 12.76
C ARG A 160 6.83 -4.27 11.49
N MET A 161 6.71 -3.61 10.34
CA MET A 161 7.36 -4.04 9.09
C MET A 161 8.88 -3.90 9.16
N THR A 162 9.39 -2.88 9.87
CA THR A 162 10.82 -2.63 10.02
C THR A 162 11.48 -3.58 11.03
N TYR A 163 10.82 -3.83 12.17
CA TYR A 163 11.42 -4.56 13.30
C TYR A 163 10.81 -5.92 13.60
N GLY A 164 9.74 -6.32 12.89
CA GLY A 164 9.09 -7.63 13.03
C GLY A 164 8.28 -7.82 14.32
N LYS A 165 8.10 -6.76 15.13
CA LYS A 165 7.42 -6.81 16.44
C LYS A 165 6.55 -5.56 16.66
N PRO A 166 5.49 -5.62 17.49
CA PRO A 166 4.74 -4.43 17.85
C PRO A 166 5.62 -3.44 18.61
N PHE A 167 5.33 -2.15 18.46
CA PHE A 167 5.90 -1.13 19.32
C PHE A 167 5.28 -1.27 20.72
N ASN A 168 6.11 -1.18 21.76
CA ASN A 168 5.64 -1.20 23.13
C ASN A 168 5.93 0.15 23.76
N LYS A 169 4.86 0.93 23.98
CA LYS A 169 4.97 2.24 24.61
C LYS A 169 5.28 2.07 26.10
N ASN A 170 6.57 2.03 26.41
CA ASN A 170 7.09 1.96 27.78
C ASN A 170 7.67 3.31 28.24
N THR A 171 7.44 4.40 27.51
CA THR A 171 8.02 5.72 27.76
C THR A 171 6.93 6.74 28.05
N GLU A 172 7.27 7.78 28.82
CA GLU A 172 6.42 8.96 29.04
C GLU A 172 6.37 9.88 27.80
N VAL A 173 7.17 9.58 26.78
CA VAL A 173 7.26 10.35 25.53
C VAL A 173 5.99 10.14 24.70
N ASP A 174 5.60 11.19 23.99
CA ASP A 174 4.56 11.13 22.97
C ASP A 174 4.85 10.00 21.96
N GLU A 175 3.82 9.22 21.62
CA GLU A 175 3.99 7.99 20.83
C GLU A 175 4.34 8.29 19.37
N VAL A 176 3.73 9.33 18.80
CA VAL A 176 4.03 9.77 17.43
C VAL A 176 5.49 10.18 17.33
N SER A 177 5.94 11.05 18.25
CA SER A 177 7.32 11.54 18.29
C SER A 177 8.32 10.39 18.46
N ALA A 178 8.06 9.47 19.40
CA ALA A 178 8.94 8.32 19.61
C ALA A 178 9.03 7.40 18.38
N LEU A 179 7.92 7.17 17.68
CA LEU A 179 7.90 6.35 16.47
C LEU A 179 8.62 7.02 15.30
N ILE A 180 8.45 8.33 15.11
CA ILE A 180 9.16 9.11 14.08
C ILE A 180 10.68 9.05 14.30
N ASP A 181 11.12 9.25 15.54
CA ASP A 181 12.54 9.20 15.91
C ASP A 181 13.15 7.81 15.67
N ILE A 182 12.48 6.76 16.16
CA ILE A 182 12.99 5.38 16.04
C ILE A 182 13.02 4.92 14.58
N LEU A 183 12.04 5.33 13.78
CA LEU A 183 11.98 5.02 12.36
C LEU A 183 12.90 5.93 11.51
N GLU A 184 13.65 6.85 12.13
CA GLU A 184 14.56 7.79 11.48
C GLU A 184 13.85 8.67 10.41
N LEU A 185 12.55 8.93 10.60
CA LEU A 185 11.74 9.66 9.61
C LEU A 185 11.99 11.17 9.61
N ASN A 186 12.71 11.68 10.62
CA ASN A 186 13.12 13.08 10.70
C ASN A 186 14.05 13.51 9.56
N GLU A 187 14.84 12.59 9.00
CA GLU A 187 15.74 12.90 7.88
C GLU A 187 14.99 13.16 6.57
N HIS A 188 13.70 12.82 6.54
CA HIS A 188 12.85 12.98 5.37
C HIS A 188 11.94 14.20 5.45
N MET A 189 11.87 14.89 6.60
CA MET A 189 11.03 16.08 6.81
C MET A 189 11.59 17.36 6.18
#